data_AF-A0A175W9R2-F1
#
_entry.id   AF-A0A175W9R2-F1
#
_cell.length_a   1.000
_cell.length_b   1.000
_cell.length_c   1.000
_cell.angle_alpha   90.00
_cell.angle_beta   90.00
_cell.angle_gamma   90.00
#
_symmetry.space_group_name_H-M   'P 1'
#
loop_
_entity.id
_entity.type
_entity.pdbx_description
1 polymer ?
#
loop_
_entity_poly.entity_id
_entity_poly.type
_entity_poly.pdbx_seq_one_letter_code
_entity_poly.pdbx_strand_id
1 'polypeptide(L)'
;MTSATLTLKEESAQSIVNIAPDGDVVFVVGPTKKRLRVYSLFIKTASPVLNAMLHPSFEEGQRLAKTGSVEIALPEDNAEAIEIIFNVIHGRNDKVQAKLSPNELLQVAIANDKYDFFVPLAFAIRIWLSRQGVSDPEELWALAMAACLFSEQEAFTAATSALVFNHEASYISLAKKHEAVMDPIMLLRTAGI
;
A
#
# COMPACT_ATOMS: atom_id res chain seq x y z
N MET A 1 31.27 -34.78 -19.71
CA MET A 1 30.02 -35.50 -19.99
C MET A 1 28.97 -34.99 -19.00
N THR A 2 27.83 -34.53 -19.53
CA THR A 2 26.52 -34.30 -18.89
C THR A 2 26.50 -33.34 -17.68
N SER A 3 26.42 -32.01 -17.82
CA SER A 3 25.32 -31.13 -18.30
C SER A 3 23.95 -31.41 -17.69
N ALA A 4 23.54 -30.55 -16.75
CA ALA A 4 22.18 -30.39 -16.27
C ALA A 4 21.70 -28.96 -16.61
N THR A 5 21.12 -28.82 -17.80
CA THR A 5 20.32 -27.66 -18.21
C THR A 5 18.93 -28.20 -18.55
N LEU A 6 17.88 -27.62 -17.96
CA LEU A 6 16.42 -27.82 -18.10
C LEU A 6 15.88 -27.88 -16.67
N THR A 7 15.03 -26.99 -16.15
CA THR A 7 13.80 -26.36 -16.68
C THR A 7 13.35 -25.40 -15.56
N LEU A 8 12.82 -24.20 -15.82
CA LEU A 8 11.38 -23.86 -15.78
C LEU A 8 11.26 -22.40 -16.27
N LYS A 9 10.78 -22.12 -17.49
CA LYS A 9 9.38 -21.96 -17.93
C LYS A 9 8.74 -20.60 -17.56
N GLU A 10 8.73 -19.72 -18.57
CA GLU A 10 7.66 -18.78 -18.97
C GLU A 10 7.15 -17.77 -17.91
N GLU A 11 7.86 -16.64 -17.78
CA GLU A 11 7.26 -15.40 -17.28
C GLU A 11 6.38 -14.77 -18.37
N SER A 12 5.08 -14.89 -18.19
CA SER A 12 4.06 -14.09 -18.89
C SER A 12 4.47 -12.61 -18.95
N ALA A 13 4.56 -12.05 -20.16
CA ALA A 13 4.87 -10.65 -20.40
C ALA A 13 3.69 -9.75 -19.96
N GLN A 14 3.52 -9.56 -18.65
CA GLN A 14 2.61 -8.54 -18.14
C GLN A 14 3.11 -7.16 -18.53
N SER A 15 2.19 -6.34 -19.04
CA SER A 15 2.49 -4.97 -19.42
C SER A 15 2.97 -4.18 -18.20
N ILE A 16 4.05 -3.42 -18.39
CA ILE A 16 4.58 -2.54 -17.35
C ILE A 16 3.73 -1.27 -17.31
N VAL A 17 3.18 -0.95 -16.14
CA VAL A 17 2.54 0.34 -15.88
C VAL A 17 3.65 1.37 -15.66
N ASN A 18 3.79 2.29 -16.61
CA ASN A 18 4.80 3.35 -16.56
C ASN A 18 4.24 4.57 -15.82
N ILE A 19 4.40 4.60 -14.49
CA ILE A 19 4.14 5.81 -13.69
C ILE A 19 5.18 6.88 -14.06
N ALA A 20 6.43 6.46 -14.20
CA ALA A 20 7.53 7.22 -14.80
C ALA A 20 8.15 6.42 -15.97
N PRO A 21 7.95 6.85 -17.24
CA PRO A 21 8.48 6.14 -18.42
C PRO A 21 9.99 5.88 -18.39
N ASP A 22 10.78 6.84 -17.93
CA ASP A 22 12.25 6.73 -17.82
C ASP A 22 12.71 6.28 -16.42
N GLY A 23 11.80 5.69 -15.63
CA GLY A 23 12.07 5.21 -14.28
C GLY A 23 13.14 4.12 -14.24
N ASP A 24 13.96 4.16 -13.20
CA ASP A 24 15.09 3.26 -12.91
C ASP A 24 14.73 2.12 -11.95
N VAL A 25 13.51 2.08 -11.41
CA VAL A 25 13.05 0.98 -10.56
C VAL A 25 11.73 0.42 -11.09
N VAL A 26 11.63 -0.90 -11.15
CA VAL A 26 10.38 -1.62 -11.41
C VAL A 26 10.00 -2.42 -10.17
N PHE A 27 8.87 -2.08 -9.55
CA PHE A 27 8.29 -2.91 -8.49
C PHE A 27 7.37 -3.96 -9.10
N VAL A 28 7.52 -5.23 -8.69
CA VAL A 28 6.70 -6.37 -9.09
C VAL A 28 5.79 -6.72 -7.92
N VAL A 29 4.54 -6.26 -7.96
CA VAL A 29 3.67 -6.18 -6.78
C VAL A 29 2.56 -7.22 -6.83
N GLY A 30 2.34 -7.87 -5.69
CA GLY A 30 1.23 -8.76 -5.43
C GLY A 30 1.33 -10.12 -6.15
N PRO A 31 0.35 -11.02 -5.90
CA PRO A 31 0.30 -12.35 -6.52
C PRO A 31 0.10 -12.29 -8.04
N THR A 32 -0.50 -11.19 -8.53
CA THR A 32 -0.65 -10.93 -9.95
C THR A 32 0.63 -10.40 -10.59
N LYS A 33 1.73 -10.18 -9.85
CA LYS A 33 3.02 -9.67 -10.34
C LYS A 33 2.94 -8.37 -11.15
N LYS A 34 2.01 -7.47 -10.79
CA LYS A 34 1.83 -6.19 -11.48
C LYS A 34 3.13 -5.39 -11.48
N ARG A 35 3.60 -4.97 -12.65
CA ARG A 35 4.90 -4.31 -12.84
C ARG A 35 4.72 -2.80 -12.90
N LEU A 36 5.27 -2.07 -11.92
CA LEU A 36 5.14 -0.62 -11.80
C LEU A 36 6.52 0.04 -11.96
N ARG A 37 6.71 0.84 -13.02
CA ARG A 37 7.96 1.59 -13.25
C ARG A 37 7.88 2.99 -12.67
N VAL A 38 8.87 3.35 -11.85
CA VAL A 38 8.97 4.60 -11.07
C VAL A 38 10.42 5.10 -11.04
N TYR A 39 10.62 6.37 -10.65
CA TYR A 39 11.96 6.85 -10.33
C TYR A 39 12.30 6.54 -8.87
N SER A 40 13.47 5.96 -8.64
CA SER A 40 14.03 5.70 -7.31
C SER A 40 14.13 6.96 -6.48
N LEU A 41 14.44 8.11 -7.09
CA LEU A 41 14.58 9.40 -6.39
C LEU A 41 13.31 9.79 -5.62
N PHE A 42 12.14 9.74 -6.26
CA PHE A 42 10.88 10.08 -5.60
C PHE A 42 10.54 9.06 -4.50
N ILE A 43 10.74 7.77 -4.77
CA ILE A 43 10.47 6.70 -3.82
C ILE A 43 11.35 6.78 -2.57
N LYS A 44 12.68 6.96 -2.74
CA LYS A 44 13.65 7.13 -1.65
C LYS A 44 13.35 8.37 -0.82
N THR A 45 12.90 9.45 -1.45
CA THR A 45 12.54 10.68 -0.73
C THR A 45 11.25 10.52 0.05
N ALA A 46 10.31 9.73 -0.48
CA ALA A 46 8.98 9.55 0.10
C ALA A 46 8.92 8.54 1.25
N SER A 47 9.80 7.53 1.26
CA SER A 47 9.77 6.44 2.25
C SER A 47 11.15 6.16 2.83
N PRO A 48 11.34 6.31 4.16
CA PRO A 48 12.54 5.85 4.86
C PRO A 48 12.83 4.35 4.66
N VAL A 49 11.77 3.53 4.63
CA VAL A 49 11.86 2.07 4.46
C VAL A 49 12.41 1.72 3.08
N LEU A 50 11.86 2.30 2.02
CA LEU A 50 12.32 2.07 0.65
C LEU A 50 13.66 2.77 0.36
N ASN A 51 13.95 3.88 1.05
CA ASN A 51 15.27 4.49 1.02
C ASN A 51 16.34 3.53 1.57
N ALA A 52 16.08 2.90 2.71
CA ALA A 52 16.96 1.89 3.28
C ALA A 52 17.11 0.69 2.35
N MET A 53 16.01 0.16 1.80
CA MET A 53 16.02 -0.96 0.84
C MET A 53 16.86 -0.66 -0.41
N LEU A 54 16.76 0.56 -0.96
CA LEU A 54 17.50 0.99 -2.15
C LEU A 54 18.86 1.63 -1.80
N HIS A 55 19.31 1.53 -0.56
CA HIS A 55 20.61 2.05 -0.14
C HIS A 55 21.74 1.20 -0.74
N PRO A 56 22.88 1.77 -1.16
CA PRO A 56 24.00 1.02 -1.75
C PRO A 56 24.62 -0.07 -0.86
N SER A 57 24.21 -0.16 0.41
CA SER A 57 24.61 -1.24 1.31
C SER A 57 23.85 -2.54 1.11
N PHE A 58 22.71 -2.51 0.42
CA PHE A 58 21.87 -3.67 0.11
C PHE A 58 21.99 -4.07 -1.36
N GLU A 59 21.62 -5.31 -1.69
CA GLU A 59 21.79 -5.89 -3.02
C GLU A 59 21.07 -5.06 -4.10
N GLU A 60 19.86 -4.60 -3.80
CA GLU A 60 19.01 -3.81 -4.68
C GLU A 60 19.66 -2.46 -5.00
N GLY A 61 20.19 -1.78 -3.98
CA GLY A 61 20.90 -0.50 -4.15
C GLY A 61 22.22 -0.65 -4.90
N GLN A 62 22.98 -1.73 -4.65
CA GLN A 62 24.20 -2.03 -5.42
C GLN A 62 23.88 -2.31 -6.88
N ARG A 63 22.83 -3.09 -7.14
CA ARG A 63 22.38 -3.39 -8.50
C ARG A 63 21.97 -2.12 -9.21
N LEU A 64 21.10 -1.30 -8.60
CA LEU A 64 20.70 0.00 -9.13
C LEU A 64 21.89 0.88 -9.49
N ALA A 65 22.89 0.99 -8.61
CA ALA A 65 24.10 1.79 -8.88
C ALA A 65 24.96 1.23 -10.02
N LYS A 66 25.01 -0.11 -10.19
CA LYS A 66 25.83 -0.79 -11.20
C LYS A 66 25.19 -0.82 -12.59
N THR A 67 23.89 -1.09 -12.67
CA THR A 67 23.17 -1.32 -13.93
C THR A 67 22.31 -0.13 -14.36
N GLY A 68 22.12 0.86 -13.48
CA GLY A 68 21.21 1.99 -13.70
C GLY A 68 19.73 1.61 -13.61
N SER A 69 19.41 0.35 -13.32
CA SER A 69 18.02 -0.09 -13.06
C SER A 69 17.93 -1.36 -12.21
N VAL A 70 16.83 -1.51 -11.45
CA VAL A 70 16.58 -2.70 -10.61
C VAL A 70 15.10 -3.09 -10.60
N GLU A 71 14.81 -4.39 -10.47
CA GLU A 71 13.48 -4.92 -10.18
C GLU A 71 13.39 -5.36 -8.72
N ILE A 72 12.29 -5.02 -8.04
CA ILE A 72 12.05 -5.34 -6.62
C ILE A 72 10.70 -6.05 -6.50
N ALA A 73 10.71 -7.25 -5.92
CA ALA A 73 9.49 -8.04 -5.70
C ALA A 73 8.81 -7.69 -4.38
N LEU A 74 7.50 -7.44 -4.43
CA LEU A 74 6.63 -7.13 -3.31
C LEU A 74 5.40 -8.07 -3.32
N PRO A 75 5.59 -9.38 -3.12
CA PRO A 75 4.55 -10.40 -3.37
C PRO A 75 3.33 -10.29 -2.43
N GLU A 76 3.53 -9.78 -1.21
CA GLU A 76 2.50 -9.68 -0.18
C GLU A 76 1.72 -8.36 -0.24
N ASP A 77 2.14 -7.40 -1.07
CA ASP A 77 1.52 -6.08 -1.13
C ASP A 77 0.35 -6.03 -2.12
N ASN A 78 -0.64 -5.20 -1.81
CA ASN A 78 -1.75 -4.94 -2.70
C ASN A 78 -1.30 -4.05 -3.87
N ALA A 79 -1.43 -4.57 -5.09
CA ALA A 79 -0.90 -3.93 -6.29
C ALA A 79 -1.60 -2.60 -6.64
N GLU A 80 -2.90 -2.51 -6.39
CA GLU A 80 -3.70 -1.30 -6.60
C GLU A 80 -3.32 -0.20 -5.60
N ALA A 81 -3.15 -0.56 -4.32
CA ALA A 81 -2.74 0.38 -3.28
C ALA A 81 -1.34 0.97 -3.55
N ILE A 82 -0.36 0.13 -3.91
CA ILE A 82 0.98 0.59 -4.27
C ILE A 82 0.95 1.47 -5.51
N GLU A 83 0.15 1.13 -6.53
CA GLU A 83 -0.01 1.99 -7.72
C GLU A 83 -0.60 3.36 -7.35
N ILE A 84 -1.64 3.41 -6.50
CA ILE A 84 -2.21 4.68 -6.02
C ILE A 84 -1.15 5.53 -5.34
N ILE A 85 -0.44 4.96 -4.37
CA ILE A 85 0.60 5.66 -3.60
C ILE A 85 1.70 6.18 -4.52
N PHE A 86 2.20 5.35 -5.44
CA PHE A 86 3.26 5.75 -6.35
C PHE A 86 2.82 6.82 -7.34
N ASN A 87 1.57 6.80 -7.82
CA ASN A 87 1.04 7.90 -8.63
C ASN A 87 1.00 9.21 -7.83
N VAL A 88 0.55 9.21 -6.57
CA VAL A 88 0.55 10.41 -5.71
C VAL A 88 1.98 10.94 -5.52
N ILE A 89 2.93 10.07 -5.18
CA ILE A 89 4.34 10.42 -4.96
C ILE A 89 5.00 11.03 -6.21
N HIS A 90 4.60 10.58 -7.40
CA HIS A 90 5.10 11.11 -8.68
C HIS A 90 4.30 12.33 -9.18
N GLY A 91 3.39 12.89 -8.37
CA GLY A 91 2.55 14.01 -8.76
C GLY A 91 1.52 13.68 -9.85
N ARG A 92 1.31 12.39 -10.15
CA ARG A 92 0.35 11.86 -11.14
C ARG A 92 -1.04 11.74 -10.55
N ASN A 93 -1.48 12.80 -9.86
CA ASN A 93 -2.79 12.84 -9.20
C ASN A 93 -3.95 12.73 -10.22
N ASP A 94 -3.70 13.01 -11.51
CA ASP A 94 -4.62 12.78 -12.62
C ASP A 94 -4.97 11.29 -12.84
N LYS A 95 -4.16 10.38 -12.29
CA LYS A 95 -4.35 8.92 -12.35
C LYS A 95 -4.96 8.33 -11.09
N VAL A 96 -5.26 9.17 -10.09
CA VAL A 96 -5.73 8.71 -8.78
C VAL A 96 -7.15 9.19 -8.57
N GLN A 97 -8.04 8.26 -8.22
CA GLN A 97 -9.41 8.62 -7.91
C GLN A 97 -9.44 9.38 -6.57
N ALA A 98 -10.17 10.49 -6.55
CA ALA A 98 -10.31 11.28 -5.35
C ALA A 98 -11.26 10.64 -4.31
N LYS A 99 -12.09 9.67 -4.72
CA LYS A 99 -12.89 8.83 -3.82
C LYS A 99 -12.41 7.39 -3.96
N LEU A 100 -11.98 6.79 -2.86
CA LEU A 100 -11.67 5.37 -2.75
C LEU A 100 -12.78 4.70 -1.94
N SER A 101 -13.10 3.45 -2.24
CA SER A 101 -13.93 2.63 -1.35
C SER A 101 -13.21 2.45 -0.01
N PRO A 102 -13.93 2.19 1.10
CA PRO A 102 -13.31 1.95 2.40
C PRO A 102 -12.28 0.80 2.39
N ASN A 103 -12.54 -0.25 1.61
CA ASN A 103 -11.61 -1.36 1.45
C ASN A 103 -10.33 -0.96 0.68
N GLU A 104 -10.45 -0.21 -0.41
CA GLU A 104 -9.27 0.33 -1.12
C GLU A 104 -8.47 1.28 -0.21
N LEU A 105 -9.17 2.14 0.53
CA LEU A 105 -8.55 3.09 1.46
C LEU A 105 -7.79 2.35 2.58
N LEU A 106 -8.35 1.26 3.10
CA LEU A 106 -7.68 0.39 4.06
C LEU A 106 -6.40 -0.22 3.48
N GLN A 107 -6.42 -0.72 2.23
CA GLN A 107 -5.22 -1.24 1.57
C GLN A 107 -4.13 -0.16 1.39
N VAL A 108 -4.52 1.07 1.05
CA VAL A 108 -3.60 2.22 1.00
C VAL A 108 -3.04 2.53 2.39
N ALA A 109 -3.86 2.44 3.44
CA ALA A 109 -3.44 2.70 4.82
C ALA A 109 -2.41 1.68 5.31
N ILE A 110 -2.59 0.41 4.96
CA ILE A 110 -1.65 -0.67 5.28
C ILE A 110 -0.30 -0.43 4.60
N ALA A 111 -0.31 -0.11 3.30
CA ALA A 111 0.91 0.19 2.57
C ALA A 111 1.57 1.49 3.09
N ASN A 112 0.79 2.49 3.48
CA ASN A 112 1.30 3.72 4.09
C ASN A 112 2.02 3.46 5.42
N ASP A 113 1.41 2.69 6.33
CA ASP A 113 2.03 2.34 7.63
C ASP A 113 3.27 1.47 7.42
N LYS A 114 3.21 0.46 6.53
CA LYS A 114 4.33 -0.44 6.23
C LYS A 114 5.57 0.27 5.70
N TYR A 115 5.39 1.25 4.82
CA TYR A 115 6.47 1.93 4.13
C TYR A 115 6.73 3.36 4.66
N ASP A 116 6.00 3.80 5.67
CA ASP A 116 6.11 5.14 6.26
C ASP A 116 5.95 6.27 5.22
N PHE A 117 4.78 6.32 4.58
CA PHE A 117 4.42 7.34 3.58
C PHE A 117 3.59 8.50 4.14
N PHE A 118 3.57 8.69 5.47
CA PHE A 118 2.69 9.67 6.13
C PHE A 118 2.91 11.10 5.64
N VAL A 119 4.16 11.52 5.47
CA VAL A 119 4.50 12.87 5.00
C VAL A 119 4.07 13.11 3.54
N PRO A 120 4.48 12.30 2.55
CA PRO A 120 4.10 12.54 1.15
C PRO A 120 2.61 12.37 0.88
N LEU A 121 1.88 11.56 1.68
CA LEU A 121 0.46 11.31 1.49
C LEU A 121 -0.47 12.18 2.34
N ALA A 122 0.05 13.03 3.24
CA ALA A 122 -0.76 13.79 4.21
C ALA A 122 -1.98 14.50 3.62
N PHE A 123 -1.84 15.15 2.45
CA PHE A 123 -2.97 15.82 1.79
C PHE A 123 -3.93 14.84 1.11
N ALA A 124 -3.41 13.78 0.50
CA ALA A 124 -4.23 12.76 -0.16
C ALA A 124 -5.09 12.00 0.86
N ILE A 125 -4.51 11.64 2.01
CA ILE A 125 -5.19 10.98 3.13
C ILE A 125 -6.42 11.80 3.59
N ARG A 126 -6.24 13.10 3.82
CA ARG A 126 -7.35 14.01 4.21
C ARG A 126 -8.45 14.07 3.14
N ILE A 127 -8.08 14.11 1.86
CA ILE A 127 -9.06 14.10 0.76
C ILE A 127 -9.84 12.77 0.74
N TRP A 128 -9.16 11.64 0.85
CA TRP A 128 -9.82 10.34 0.82
C TRP A 128 -10.73 10.11 2.02
N LEU A 129 -10.31 10.51 3.23
CA LEU A 129 -11.11 10.39 4.45
C LEU A 129 -12.33 11.33 4.44
N SER A 130 -12.19 12.56 3.98
CA SER A 130 -13.30 13.53 3.91
C SER A 130 -14.40 13.17 2.90
N ARG A 131 -14.12 12.24 1.98
CA ARG A 131 -15.04 11.79 0.91
C ARG A 131 -15.74 10.47 1.23
N GLN A 132 -15.68 10.06 2.49
CA GLN A 132 -16.38 8.89 2.98
C GLN A 132 -17.79 9.28 3.41
N GLY A 133 -18.74 8.41 3.12
CA GLY A 133 -20.17 8.63 3.35
C GLY A 133 -20.88 7.29 3.40
N VAL A 134 -20.34 6.39 4.22
CA VAL A 134 -20.74 4.99 4.32
C VAL A 134 -21.50 4.77 5.62
N SER A 135 -22.51 3.90 5.56
CA SER A 135 -23.30 3.49 6.71
C SER A 135 -23.28 1.98 6.93
N ASP A 136 -22.78 1.23 5.96
CA ASP A 136 -22.63 -0.22 6.09
C ASP A 136 -21.59 -0.54 7.19
N PRO A 137 -21.88 -1.44 8.14
CA PRO A 137 -20.96 -1.77 9.22
C PRO A 137 -19.60 -2.33 8.78
N GLU A 138 -19.53 -3.11 7.70
CA GLU A 138 -18.25 -3.63 7.21
C GLU A 138 -17.39 -2.53 6.60
N GLU A 139 -18.02 -1.65 5.82
CA GLU A 139 -17.38 -0.47 5.26
C GLU A 139 -16.91 0.52 6.33
N LEU A 140 -17.74 0.74 7.36
CA LEU A 140 -17.39 1.58 8.50
C LEU A 140 -16.23 0.98 9.30
N TRP A 141 -16.16 -0.35 9.45
CA TRP A 141 -15.03 -1.03 10.07
C TRP A 141 -13.75 -0.81 9.25
N ALA A 142 -13.79 -1.04 7.94
CA ALA A 142 -12.64 -0.79 7.07
C ALA A 142 -12.18 0.67 7.15
N LEU A 143 -13.12 1.62 7.21
CA LEU A 143 -12.83 3.04 7.37
C LEU A 143 -12.18 3.36 8.72
N ALA A 144 -12.71 2.80 9.82
CA ALA A 144 -12.10 2.96 11.14
C ALA A 144 -10.67 2.42 11.14
N MET A 145 -10.45 1.22 10.60
CA MET A 145 -9.11 0.64 10.50
C MET A 145 -8.16 1.51 9.66
N ALA A 146 -8.62 2.03 8.53
CA ALA A 146 -7.83 2.93 7.69
C ALA A 146 -7.46 4.21 8.43
N ALA A 147 -8.42 4.85 9.11
CA ALA A 147 -8.17 6.06 9.88
C ALA A 147 -7.19 5.83 11.05
N CYS A 148 -7.28 4.66 11.71
CA CYS A 148 -6.31 4.25 12.73
C CYS A 148 -4.89 4.14 12.17
N LEU A 149 -4.71 3.45 11.03
CA LEU A 149 -3.40 3.32 10.37
C LEU A 149 -2.84 4.66 9.89
N PHE A 150 -3.70 5.56 9.42
CA PHE A 150 -3.28 6.90 9.03
C PHE A 150 -3.01 7.83 10.21
N SER A 151 -3.23 7.40 11.45
CA SER A 151 -3.14 8.25 12.65
C SER A 151 -4.08 9.46 12.60
N GLU A 152 -5.25 9.32 11.95
CA GLU A 152 -6.25 10.37 11.76
C GLU A 152 -7.39 10.21 12.79
N GLN A 153 -7.15 10.71 14.00
CA GLN A 153 -7.99 10.46 15.18
C GLN A 153 -9.45 10.93 15.02
N GLU A 154 -9.68 12.05 14.35
CA GLU A 154 -11.04 12.58 14.11
C GLU A 154 -11.85 11.64 13.21
N ALA A 155 -11.22 11.16 12.12
CA ALA A 155 -11.85 10.22 11.20
C ALA A 155 -12.08 8.86 11.86
N PHE A 156 -11.12 8.39 12.68
CA PHE A 156 -11.27 7.17 13.47
C PHE A 156 -12.48 7.27 14.39
N THR A 157 -12.55 8.35 15.18
CA THR A 157 -13.64 8.59 16.14
C THR A 157 -15.00 8.67 15.43
N ALA A 158 -15.07 9.35 14.28
CA ALA A 158 -16.30 9.45 13.50
C ALA A 158 -16.77 8.07 12.99
N ALA A 159 -15.86 7.28 12.41
CA ALA A 159 -16.18 5.95 11.90
C ALA A 159 -16.57 4.98 13.02
N THR A 160 -15.85 4.95 14.15
CA THR A 160 -16.21 4.09 15.28
C THR A 160 -17.49 4.52 15.96
N SER A 161 -17.78 5.83 16.02
CA SER A 161 -19.07 6.32 16.53
C SER A 161 -20.22 5.81 15.65
N ALA A 162 -20.08 5.93 14.32
CA ALA A 162 -21.07 5.41 13.39
C ALA A 162 -21.24 3.89 13.49
N LEU A 163 -20.18 3.12 13.74
CA LEU A 163 -20.28 1.68 14.03
C LEU A 163 -21.12 1.39 15.27
N VAL A 164 -20.85 2.09 16.38
CA VAL A 164 -21.56 1.90 17.65
C VAL A 164 -23.06 2.17 17.49
N PHE A 165 -23.45 3.13 16.63
CA PHE A 165 -24.85 3.44 16.39
C PHE A 165 -25.55 2.53 15.37
N ASN A 166 -24.81 1.93 14.43
CA ASN A 166 -25.41 1.19 13.30
C ASN A 166 -25.17 -0.32 13.32
N HIS A 167 -24.37 -0.84 14.25
CA HIS A 167 -24.02 -2.27 14.31
C HIS A 167 -24.45 -2.91 15.64
N GLU A 168 -25.50 -3.74 15.59
CA GLU A 168 -26.02 -4.45 16.77
C GLU A 168 -25.28 -5.77 17.06
N ALA A 169 -24.52 -6.29 16.10
CA ALA A 169 -23.82 -7.57 16.23
C ALA A 169 -22.42 -7.42 16.87
N SER A 170 -21.76 -8.54 17.14
CA SER A 170 -20.41 -8.54 17.71
C SER A 170 -19.39 -7.92 16.76
N TYR A 171 -18.52 -7.05 17.26
CA TYR A 171 -17.37 -6.52 16.51
C TYR A 171 -16.34 -7.60 16.15
N ILE A 172 -16.35 -8.74 16.86
CA ILE A 172 -15.46 -9.87 16.56
C ILE A 172 -15.72 -10.42 15.16
N SER A 173 -16.97 -10.42 14.67
CA SER A 173 -17.27 -10.89 13.31
C SER A 173 -16.69 -9.97 12.24
N LEU A 174 -16.63 -8.66 12.50
CA LEU A 174 -15.99 -7.69 11.63
C LEU A 174 -14.47 -7.91 11.64
N ALA A 175 -13.86 -8.01 12.83
CA ALA A 175 -12.42 -8.22 12.98
C ALA A 175 -11.94 -9.51 12.27
N LYS A 176 -12.67 -10.62 12.40
CA LYS A 176 -12.33 -11.89 11.74
C LYS A 176 -12.25 -11.80 10.22
N LYS A 177 -13.06 -10.93 9.60
CA LYS A 177 -13.04 -10.72 8.14
C LYS A 177 -11.76 -10.02 7.67
N HIS A 178 -11.14 -9.23 8.55
CA HIS A 178 -9.92 -8.47 8.28
C HIS A 178 -8.68 -9.05 8.99
N GLU A 179 -8.81 -10.17 9.72
CA GLU A 179 -7.72 -10.82 10.45
C GLU A 179 -6.61 -11.32 9.51
N ALA A 180 -6.94 -11.63 8.26
CA ALA A 180 -5.94 -11.95 7.23
C ALA A 180 -5.09 -10.73 6.81
N VAL A 181 -5.56 -9.52 7.10
CA VAL A 181 -4.98 -8.26 6.63
C VAL A 181 -4.31 -7.49 7.78
N MET A 182 -4.74 -7.72 9.03
CA MET A 182 -4.23 -7.04 10.21
C MET A 182 -3.25 -7.92 10.99
N ASP A 183 -1.97 -7.51 11.03
CA ASP A 183 -0.98 -8.08 11.96
C ASP A 183 -1.53 -8.03 13.40
N PRO A 184 -1.31 -9.06 14.24
CA PRO A 184 -1.63 -9.02 15.67
C PRO A 184 -1.24 -7.73 16.40
N ILE A 185 -0.15 -7.06 16.00
CA ILE A 185 0.28 -5.76 16.55
C ILE A 185 -0.76 -4.65 16.28
N MET A 186 -1.43 -4.74 15.15
CA MET A 186 -2.46 -3.81 14.72
C MET A 186 -3.74 -3.94 15.57
N LEU A 187 -4.09 -5.18 15.98
CA LEU A 187 -5.17 -5.44 16.94
C LEU A 187 -4.87 -4.81 18.33
N LEU A 188 -3.61 -4.75 18.75
CA LEU A 188 -3.23 -4.09 20.01
C LEU A 188 -3.41 -2.57 19.93
N ARG A 189 -3.05 -1.94 18.80
CA ARG A 189 -3.22 -0.48 18.62
C ARG A 189 -4.69 -0.05 18.62
N THR A 190 -5.60 -0.89 18.13
CA THR A 190 -7.05 -0.61 18.19
C THR A 190 -7.69 -0.85 19.55
N ALA A 191 -7.06 -1.66 20.41
CA ALA A 191 -7.52 -1.93 21.76
C ALA A 191 -7.18 -0.82 22.78
N GLY A 192 -6.42 0.22 22.38
CA GLY A 192 -6.11 1.37 23.23
C GLY A 192 -5.12 1.06 24.37
N ILE A 193 -4.12 0.21 24.13
CA ILE A 193 -2.98 -0.06 25.03
C ILE A 193 -1.73 0.64 24.49
#